data_AF-A0A949BMN8-F1
#
_entry.id   AF-A0A949BMN8-F1
#
_cell.length_a   1.000
_cell.length_b   1.000
_cell.length_c   1.000
_cell.angle_alpha   90.00
_cell.angle_beta   90.00
_cell.angle_gamma   90.00
#
_symmetry.space_group_name_H-M   'P 1'
#
loop_
_entity.id
_entity.type
_entity.pdbx_description
1 polymer ?
#
loop_
_entity_poly.entity_id
_entity_poly.type
_entity_poly.pdbx_seq_one_letter_code
_entity_poly.pdbx_strand_id
1 'polypeptide(L)' 'MDPGHSKTQETKLVDVGNTICPVTGEKIDEKTKATYAYEGKIYNFCCPMCIDDFKKDPQKYIDIINKEKE' A
#
# COMPACT_ATOMS: atom_id res chain seq x y z
N MET A 1 -24.47 -22.08 15.09
CA MET A 1 -23.70 -20.85 15.35
C MET A 1 -22.55 -20.78 14.34
N ASP A 2 -22.90 -20.80 13.07
CA ASP A 2 -21.94 -20.64 11.99
C ASP A 2 -22.68 -19.99 10.83
N PRO A 3 -22.59 -18.66 10.66
CA PRO A 3 -23.01 -18.04 9.42
C PRO A 3 -21.82 -18.09 8.47
N GLY A 4 -21.79 -19.17 7.69
CA GLY A 4 -21.58 -19.13 6.24
C GLY A 4 -20.48 -18.23 5.73
N HIS A 5 -19.35 -18.86 5.41
CA HIS A 5 -18.48 -18.45 4.30
C HIS A 5 -19.32 -18.31 3.01
N SER A 6 -19.71 -17.08 2.68
CA SER A 6 -20.33 -16.77 1.39
C SER A 6 -19.27 -16.20 0.46
N LYS A 7 -18.99 -16.92 -0.63
CA LYS A 7 -18.08 -16.52 -1.70
C LYS A 7 -18.76 -15.47 -2.57
N THR A 8 -18.26 -14.23 -2.55
CA THR A 8 -18.38 -13.30 -3.67
C THR A 8 -16.98 -13.00 -4.20
N GLN A 9 -16.78 -13.21 -5.50
CA GLN A 9 -15.62 -12.70 -6.21
C GLN A 9 -15.81 -11.18 -6.31
N GLU A 10 -15.20 -10.44 -5.39
CA GLU A 10 -15.22 -8.98 -5.32
C GLU A 10 -13.78 -8.48 -5.45
N THR A 11 -13.60 -7.37 -6.16
CA THR A 11 -12.37 -6.65 -6.48
C THR A 11 -11.55 -6.24 -5.23
N LYS A 12 -11.06 -7.20 -4.45
CA LYS A 12 -10.34 -6.97 -3.20
C LYS A 12 -8.92 -6.49 -3.51
N LEU A 13 -8.71 -5.21 -3.27
CA LEU A 13 -7.36 -4.66 -3.19
C LEU A 13 -6.60 -5.38 -2.06
N VAL A 14 -5.40 -5.88 -2.38
CA VAL A 14 -4.51 -6.56 -1.43
C VAL A 14 -3.68 -5.51 -0.71
N ASP A 15 -3.83 -5.38 0.61
CA ASP A 15 -2.96 -4.51 1.38
C ASP A 15 -1.52 -5.05 1.37
N VAL A 16 -0.59 -4.23 0.90
CA VAL A 16 0.83 -4.54 0.87
C VAL A 16 1.42 -4.41 2.27
N GLY A 17 0.83 -3.63 3.17
CA GLY A 17 1.24 -3.59 4.57
C GLY A 17 2.64 -3.02 4.79
N ASN A 18 3.18 -2.25 3.84
CA ASN A 18 4.46 -1.57 4.05
C ASN A 18 4.32 -0.53 5.18
N THR A 19 5.29 -0.51 6.09
CA THR A 19 5.33 0.40 7.25
C THR A 19 6.36 1.52 7.10
N ILE A 20 7.22 1.40 6.09
CA ILE A 20 8.18 2.42 5.67
C ILE A 20 7.66 3.07 4.38
N CYS A 21 7.71 4.40 4.32
CA CYS A 21 7.34 5.15 3.14
C CYS A 21 8.37 4.91 2.04
N PRO A 22 7.99 4.38 0.87
CA PRO A 22 8.93 4.06 -0.19
C PRO A 22 9.55 5.31 -0.85
N VAL A 23 8.92 6.47 -0.66
CA VAL A 23 9.37 7.74 -1.23
C VAL A 23 10.42 8.41 -0.34
N THR A 24 10.15 8.52 0.96
CA THR A 24 11.04 9.22 1.90
C THR A 24 11.98 8.30 2.67
N GLY A 25 11.68 7.00 2.75
CA GLY A 25 12.40 6.03 3.59
C GLY A 25 12.06 6.14 5.08
N GLU A 26 11.06 6.94 5.45
CA GLU A 26 10.68 7.16 6.85
C GLU A 26 9.57 6.21 7.29
N LYS A 27 9.48 5.94 8.60
CA LYS A 27 8.37 5.18 9.16
C LYS A 27 7.05 5.93 8.97
N ILE A 28 6.02 5.20 8.55
CA ILE A 28 4.67 5.72 8.39
C ILE A 28 4.02 5.87 9.77
N ASP A 29 3.59 7.08 10.09
CA ASP A 29 2.73 7.35 11.24
C ASP A 29 1.27 7.12 10.83
N GLU A 30 0.56 6.30 11.60
CA GLU A 30 -0.88 6.04 11.42
C GLU A 30 -1.73 7.32 11.41
N LYS A 31 -1.29 8.38 12.09
CA LYS A 31 -1.99 9.67 12.13
C LYS A 31 -1.92 10.44 10.82
N THR A 32 -0.85 10.27 10.05
CA THR A 32 -0.62 10.99 8.78
C THR A 32 -0.63 10.06 7.58
N LYS A 33 -0.80 8.76 7.81
CA LYS A 33 -0.81 7.72 6.79
C LYS A 33 -1.80 8.04 5.68
N ALA A 34 -1.30 8.01 4.46
CA ALA A 34 -2.09 8.04 3.25
C ALA A 34 -1.97 6.68 2.54
N THR A 35 -3.02 6.26 1.83
CA THR A 35 -3.01 5.00 1.08
C THR A 35 -3.36 5.23 -0.38
N TYR A 36 -2.79 4.43 -1.27
CA TYR A 36 -3.10 4.47 -2.70
C TYR A 36 -3.25 3.07 -3.27
N ALA A 37 -4.33 2.87 -4.03
CA ALA A 37 -4.61 1.63 -4.72
C ALA A 37 -3.97 1.63 -6.11
N TYR A 38 -3.11 0.67 -6.39
CA TYR A 38 -2.44 0.51 -7.68
C TYR A 38 -2.28 -0.97 -8.00
N GLU A 39 -2.63 -1.39 -9.23
CA GLU A 39 -2.53 -2.79 -9.70
C GLU A 39 -3.15 -3.82 -8.75
N GLY A 40 -4.32 -3.51 -8.18
CA GLY A 40 -5.02 -4.43 -7.27
C GLY A 40 -4.38 -4.52 -5.88
N LYS A 41 -3.44 -3.64 -5.55
CA LYS A 41 -2.73 -3.59 -4.27
C LYS A 41 -2.91 -2.23 -3.59
N ILE A 42 -2.96 -2.20 -2.25
CA ILE A 42 -2.98 -0.98 -1.45
C ILE A 42 -1.57 -0.74 -0.91
N TYR A 43 -1.03 0.44 -1.20
CA TYR A 43 0.27 0.89 -0.72
C TYR A 43 0.10 1.99 0.31
N ASN A 44 0.92 1.97 1.36
CA ASN A 44 0.91 2.94 2.44
C ASN A 44 2.02 3.99 2.25
N PHE A 45 1.72 5.24 2.61
CA PHE A 45 2.63 6.38 2.49
C PHE A 45 2.55 7.26 3.74
N CYS A 46 3.64 7.96 4.07
CA CYS A 46 3.67 8.82 5.26
C CYS A 46 2.83 10.11 5.10
N CYS A 47 2.54 10.51 3.87
CA CYS A 47 1.73 11.68 3.54
C CYS A 47 1.14 11.60 2.12
N PRO A 48 0.13 12.43 1.78
CA PRO A 48 -0.45 12.46 0.44
C PRO A 48 0.52 12.88 -0.66
N MET A 49 1.52 13.72 -0.36
CA MET A 49 2.52 14.15 -1.34
C MET A 49 3.35 12.98 -1.88
N CYS A 50 3.64 11.99 -1.03
CA CYS A 50 4.33 10.77 -1.44
C CYS A 50 3.52 9.95 -2.45
N ILE A 51 2.19 10.05 -2.44
CA ILE A 51 1.35 9.39 -3.46
C ILE A 51 1.59 10.01 -4.83
N ASP A 52 1.77 11.33 -4.89
CA ASP A 52 1.99 12.01 -6.18
C ASP A 52 3.37 11.71 -6.77
N ASP A 53 4.39 11.56 -5.91
CA ASP A 53 5.69 11.05 -6.36
C ASP A 53 5.60 9.58 -6.77
N PHE A 54 4.86 8.75 -6.03
CA PHE A 54 4.60 7.36 -6.39
C PHE A 54 3.97 7.23 -7.78
N LYS A 55 2.97 8.07 -8.11
CA LYS A 55 2.32 8.05 -9.42
C LYS A 55 3.25 8.39 -10.60
N LYS A 56 4.35 9.11 -10.37
CA LYS A 56 5.33 9.46 -11.43
C LYS A 56 6.16 8.26 -11.85
N ASP A 57 6.50 7.37 -10.91
CA ASP A 57 7.31 6.19 -11.15
C ASP A 57 6.92 5.05 -10.19
N PRO A 58 5.72 4.46 -10.36
CA PRO A 58 5.19 3.50 -9.41
C PRO A 58 6.07 2.24 -9.31
N GLN A 59 6.65 1.79 -10.42
CA GLN A 59 7.48 0.58 -10.44
C GLN A 59 8.74 0.73 -9.58
N LYS A 60 9.44 1.88 -9.66
CA LYS A 60 10.60 2.16 -8.79
C LYS A 60 10.26 2.03 -7.31
N TYR A 61 9.12 2.57 -6.88
CA TYR A 61 8.72 2.53 -5.47
C TYR A 61 8.18 1.15 -5.05
N ILE A 62 7.51 0.44 -5.96
CA ILE A 62 7.09 -0.95 -5.73
C ILE A 62 8.32 -1.85 -5.49
N ASP A 63 9.39 -1.67 -6.26
CA ASP A 63 10.64 -2.42 -6.06
C ASP A 63 11.27 -2.16 -4.69
N ILE A 64 11.23 -0.91 -4.20
CA ILE A 64 11.70 -0.56 -2.86
C ILE A 64 10.87 -1.30 -1.80
N ILE A 65 9.54 -1.31 -1.94
CA ILE A 65 8.62 -1.99 -1.00
C ILE A 65 8.84 -3.50 -1.01
N ASN A 66 9.07 -4.09 -2.18
CA ASN A 66 9.32 -5.52 -2.29
C ASN A 66 10.65 -5.92 -1.64
N LYS A 67 11.69 -5.10 -1.76
CA LYS A 67 13.01 -5.34 -1.13
C LYS A 67 12.98 -5.27 0.40
N GLU A 68 12.14 -4.39 0.96
CA GLU A 68 11.94 -4.29 2.42
C GLU A 68 11.23 -5.51 3.03
N LYS A 69 10.63 -6.37 2.19
CA LYS A 69 9.86 -7.55 2.62
C LYS A 69 10.65 -8.86 2.57
N GLU A 70 11.85 -8.88 1.99
CA GLU A 70 12.76 -10.03 2.02
C GLU A 70 13.57 -10.08 3.32
#